data_AF-A0A2P8E3P7-F1
#
_entry.id   AF-A0A2P8E3P7-F1
#
_cell.length_a   1.000
_cell.length_b   1.000
_cell.length_c   1.000
_cell.angle_alpha   90.00
_cell.angle_beta   90.00
_cell.angle_gamma   90.00
#
_symmetry.space_group_name_H-M   'P 1'
#
loop_
_entity.id
_entity.type
_entity.pdbx_description
1 polymer ?
#
loop_
_entity_poly.entity_id
_entity_poly.type
_entity_poly.pdbx_seq_one_letter_code
_entity_poly.pdbx_strand_id
1 'polypeptide(L)'
;MKVRLTARKDEIQAITDVLEDDTYESAEKLARAVVTTTMRLLLDRDWYVVASRNGGNNLLYGPVPSENEAFKAINSGELGLGGEVGVFPVRSVSNRERAVEELDADPNPACAACNHPKVTHEHPEVNGCVVKTCKCKKYTT
;
A
#
# COMPACT_ATOMS: atom_id res chain seq x y z
N MET A 1 -3.29 3.57 22.32
CA MET A 1 -3.41 2.64 21.16
C MET A 1 -2.29 1.62 21.28
N LYS A 2 -2.58 0.32 21.44
CA LYS A 2 -1.53 -0.70 21.45
C LYS A 2 -1.07 -0.92 20.01
N VAL A 3 0.22 -0.77 19.73
CA VAL A 3 0.81 -1.12 18.43
C VAL A 3 0.65 -2.63 18.25
N ARG A 4 -0.19 -3.06 17.29
CA ARG A 4 -0.36 -4.46 16.91
C ARG A 4 0.56 -4.77 15.74
N LEU A 5 1.87 -4.72 16.00
CA LEU A 5 2.89 -5.07 15.04
C LEU A 5 3.60 -6.34 15.51
N THR A 6 3.26 -7.46 14.88
CA THR A 6 4.00 -8.72 15.06
C THR A 6 5.21 -8.70 14.14
N ALA A 7 6.41 -8.58 14.73
CA ALA A 7 7.67 -8.65 14.00
C ALA A 7 7.83 -10.03 13.36
N ARG A 8 8.19 -10.06 12.07
CA ARG A 8 8.47 -11.29 11.33
C ARG A 8 9.92 -11.71 11.54
N LYS A 9 10.24 -12.98 11.27
CA LYS A 9 11.57 -13.54 11.49
C LYS A 9 12.66 -12.81 10.67
N ASP A 10 12.36 -12.48 9.43
CA ASP A 10 13.21 -11.71 8.52
C ASP A 10 13.43 -10.27 8.99
N GLU A 11 12.38 -9.62 9.51
CA GLU A 11 12.49 -8.27 10.10
C GLU A 11 13.37 -8.27 11.35
N ILE A 12 13.20 -9.25 12.23
CA ILE A 12 14.04 -9.43 13.43
C ILE A 12 15.49 -9.63 13.01
N GLN A 13 15.75 -10.56 12.07
CA GLN A 13 17.10 -10.84 11.60
C GLN A 13 17.76 -9.58 11.02
N ALA A 14 17.06 -8.83 10.16
CA ALA A 14 17.61 -7.63 9.55
C ALA A 14 17.98 -6.54 10.57
N ILE A 15 17.23 -6.43 11.66
CA ILE A 15 17.58 -5.51 12.76
C ILE A 15 18.73 -6.06 13.60
N THR A 16 18.76 -7.37 13.87
CA THR A 16 19.89 -8.03 14.53
C THR A 16 21.19 -7.82 13.75
N ASP A 17 21.18 -7.99 12.43
CA ASP A 17 22.35 -7.79 11.57
C ASP A 17 22.89 -6.35 11.68
N VAL A 18 22.01 -5.35 11.77
CA VAL A 18 22.41 -3.95 11.99
C VAL A 18 23.00 -3.73 13.38
N LEU A 19 22.46 -4.40 14.40
CA LEU A 19 22.95 -4.30 15.78
C LEU A 19 24.29 -5.01 15.99
N GLU A 20 24.60 -6.03 15.19
CA GLU A 20 25.86 -6.78 15.22
C GLU A 20 26.91 -6.21 14.24
N ASP A 21 26.60 -5.12 13.54
CA ASP A 21 27.52 -4.45 12.62
C ASP A 21 28.52 -3.55 13.36
N ASP A 22 29.75 -4.05 13.52
CA ASP A 22 30.86 -3.36 14.18
C ASP A 22 31.41 -2.14 13.39
N THR A 23 30.89 -1.85 12.19
CA THR A 23 31.34 -0.70 11.39
C THR A 23 30.77 0.65 11.86
N TYR A 24 29.74 0.65 12.71
CA TYR A 24 29.17 1.88 13.24
C TYR A 24 30.04 2.49 14.36
N GLU A 25 30.76 3.55 14.03
CA GLU A 25 31.70 4.24 14.93
C GLU A 25 31.07 4.92 16.16
N SER A 26 29.74 5.03 16.22
CA SER A 26 29.05 5.63 17.37
C SER A 26 27.63 5.08 17.54
N ALA A 27 27.16 5.10 18.79
CA ALA A 27 25.79 4.72 19.12
C ALA A 27 24.74 5.55 18.36
N GLU A 28 25.04 6.82 18.05
CA GLU A 28 24.14 7.66 17.26
C GLU A 28 24.03 7.16 15.81
N LYS A 29 25.15 6.79 15.18
CA LYS A 29 25.15 6.24 13.82
C LYS A 29 24.38 4.91 13.77
N LEU A 30 24.62 4.04 14.74
CA LEU A 30 23.88 2.77 14.88
C LEU A 30 22.38 3.00 15.07
N ALA A 31 21.98 3.91 15.97
CA ALA A 31 20.57 4.22 16.20
C ALA A 31 19.88 4.72 14.93
N ARG A 32 20.55 5.58 14.14
CA ARG A 32 20.04 6.03 12.85
C ARG A 32 19.86 4.86 11.88
N ALA A 33 20.83 3.96 11.80
CA ALA A 33 20.75 2.78 10.95
C ALA A 33 19.59 1.84 11.34
N VAL A 34 19.37 1.62 12.64
CA VAL A 34 18.24 0.83 13.14
C VAL A 34 16.90 1.46 12.74
N VAL A 35 16.76 2.78 12.93
CA VAL A 35 15.53 3.51 12.55
C VAL A 35 15.28 3.43 11.04
N THR A 36 16.32 3.68 10.23
CA THR A 36 16.24 3.61 8.76
C THR A 36 15.87 2.19 8.30
N THR A 37 16.50 1.17 8.87
CA THR A 37 16.22 -0.24 8.55
C THR A 37 14.81 -0.62 8.93
N THR A 38 14.34 -0.22 10.12
CA THR A 38 12.96 -0.45 10.56
C THR A 38 11.96 0.19 9.59
N MET A 39 12.17 1.45 9.20
CA MET A 39 11.29 2.13 8.25
C MET A 39 11.27 1.45 6.88
N ARG A 40 12.43 1.04 6.37
CA ARG A 40 12.54 0.28 5.11
C ARG A 40 11.72 -1.01 5.16
N LEU A 41 11.87 -1.80 6.23
CA LEU A 41 11.12 -3.03 6.42
C LEU A 41 9.60 -2.79 6.45
N LEU A 42 9.15 -1.72 7.10
CA LEU A 42 7.72 -1.37 7.14
C LEU A 42 7.18 -0.93 5.77
N LEU A 43 7.98 -0.27 4.94
CA LEU A 43 7.62 0.14 3.58
C LEU A 43 7.65 -1.03 2.58
N ASP A 44 8.57 -1.98 2.77
CA ASP A 44 8.66 -3.24 2.00
C ASP A 44 7.53 -4.22 2.34
N ARG A 45 6.78 -3.97 3.41
CA ARG A 45 5.72 -4.88 3.88
C ARG A 45 4.40 -4.66 3.17
N ASP A 46 3.77 -5.77 2.78
CA ASP A 46 2.35 -5.83 2.47
C ASP A 46 1.52 -5.84 3.77
N TRP A 47 0.52 -4.97 3.80
CA TRP A 47 -0.40 -4.77 4.91
C TRP A 47 -1.82 -5.17 4.53
N TYR A 48 -2.70 -5.23 5.51
CA TYR A 48 -4.12 -5.40 5.31
C TYR A 48 -4.89 -4.33 6.08
N VAL A 49 -5.99 -3.87 5.52
CA VAL A 49 -6.92 -2.93 6.17
C VAL A 49 -8.31 -3.54 6.13
N VAL A 50 -9.00 -3.48 7.26
CA VAL A 50 -10.42 -3.79 7.36
C VAL A 50 -11.19 -2.53 6.98
N ALA A 51 -12.07 -2.63 5.98
CA ALA A 51 -13.03 -1.59 5.68
C ALA A 51 -14.43 -2.06 6.07
N SER A 52 -15.19 -1.22 6.77
CA SER A 52 -16.56 -1.50 7.15
C SER A 52 -17.47 -0.36 6.72
N ARG A 53 -18.64 -0.72 6.17
CA ARG A 53 -19.73 0.21 5.90
C ARG A 53 -20.81 0.04 6.95
N ASN A 54 -20.89 0.98 7.89
CA ASN A 54 -21.84 0.91 8.99
C ASN A 54 -22.81 2.11 8.97
N GLY A 55 -23.99 1.93 8.37
CA GLY A 55 -25.12 2.85 8.51
C GLY A 55 -24.88 4.32 8.12
N GLY A 56 -23.84 4.61 7.34
CA GLY A 56 -23.41 5.98 6.98
C GLY A 56 -22.01 6.36 7.47
N ASN A 57 -21.45 5.60 8.42
CA ASN A 57 -20.07 5.73 8.88
C ASN A 57 -19.21 4.64 8.24
N ASN A 58 -18.26 5.04 7.38
CA ASN A 58 -17.25 4.12 6.87
C ASN A 58 -16.08 4.09 7.85
N LEU A 59 -15.69 2.91 8.31
CA LEU A 59 -14.51 2.71 9.13
C LEU A 59 -13.42 2.05 8.29
N LEU A 60 -12.20 2.59 8.37
CA LEU A 60 -10.99 1.89 7.97
C LEU A 60 -10.21 1.55 9.25
N TYR A 61 -9.89 0.28 9.44
CA TYR A 61 -9.14 -0.22 10.58
C TYR A 61 -7.89 -0.97 10.11
N GLY A 62 -6.74 -0.61 10.67
CA GLY A 62 -5.43 -1.13 10.29
C GLY A 62 -4.40 0.00 10.16
N PRO A 63 -3.26 -0.23 9.51
CA PRO A 63 -2.85 -1.49 8.85
C PRO A 63 -2.58 -2.64 9.85
N VAL A 64 -2.86 -3.87 9.44
CA VAL A 64 -2.53 -5.10 10.19
C VAL A 64 -1.56 -5.99 9.40
N PRO A 65 -0.71 -6.76 10.11
CA PRO A 65 0.44 -7.46 9.54
C PRO A 65 0.12 -8.66 8.63
N SER A 66 -1.13 -9.17 8.66
CA SER A 66 -1.60 -10.30 7.86
C SER A 66 -3.12 -10.29 7.70
N GLU A 67 -3.62 -10.95 6.66
CA GLU A 67 -5.06 -11.13 6.42
C GLU A 67 -5.76 -11.84 7.60
N ASN A 68 -5.11 -12.86 8.16
CA ASN A 68 -5.63 -13.58 9.33
C ASN A 68 -5.79 -12.68 10.56
N GLU A 69 -4.87 -11.74 10.79
CA GLU A 69 -5.03 -10.76 11.87
C GLU A 69 -6.18 -9.78 11.59
N ALA A 70 -6.40 -9.41 10.32
CA ALA A 70 -7.54 -8.59 9.91
C ALA A 70 -8.86 -9.30 10.22
N PHE A 71 -9.00 -10.57 9.81
CA PHE A 71 -10.18 -11.38 10.11
C PHE A 71 -10.36 -11.64 11.61
N LYS A 72 -9.28 -11.84 12.36
CA LYS A 72 -9.37 -11.93 13.83
C LYS A 72 -9.92 -10.65 14.45
N ALA A 73 -9.52 -9.47 13.96
CA ALA A 73 -10.04 -8.20 14.45
C ALA A 73 -11.52 -8.00 14.13
N ILE A 74 -11.98 -8.51 12.97
CA ILE A 74 -13.41 -8.53 12.62
C ILE A 74 -14.17 -9.47 13.55
N ASN A 75 -13.69 -10.70 13.70
CA ASN A 75 -14.39 -11.78 14.41
C ASN A 75 -14.35 -11.64 15.93
N SER A 76 -13.40 -10.90 16.49
CA SER A 76 -13.32 -10.66 17.93
C SER A 76 -14.43 -9.73 18.45
N GLY A 77 -15.11 -8.99 17.55
CA GLY A 77 -16.10 -7.99 17.92
C GLY A 77 -15.50 -6.72 18.54
N GLU A 78 -14.17 -6.64 18.73
CA GLU A 78 -13.49 -5.48 19.33
C GLU A 78 -13.72 -4.18 18.55
N LEU A 79 -13.95 -4.31 17.24
CA LEU A 79 -14.17 -3.17 16.36
C LEU A 79 -15.61 -2.66 16.35
N GLY A 80 -16.54 -3.35 17.03
CA GLY A 80 -17.95 -2.97 17.07
C GLY A 80 -18.58 -2.86 15.68
N LEU A 81 -18.10 -3.65 14.71
CA LEU A 81 -18.54 -3.58 13.33
C LEU A 81 -19.91 -4.24 13.18
N GLY A 82 -20.85 -3.50 12.62
CA GLY A 82 -22.11 -4.01 12.09
C GLY A 82 -22.27 -3.54 10.65
N GLY A 83 -22.65 -4.44 9.74
CA GLY A 83 -22.80 -4.14 8.32
C GLY A 83 -21.83 -4.91 7.42
N GLU A 84 -21.62 -4.40 6.20
CA GLU A 84 -20.72 -4.99 5.22
C GLU A 84 -19.27 -4.71 5.61
N VAL A 85 -18.48 -5.76 5.78
CA VAL A 85 -17.06 -5.69 6.15
C VAL A 85 -16.24 -6.39 5.07
N GLY A 86 -15.13 -5.78 4.68
CA GLY A 86 -14.15 -6.34 3.76
C GLY A 86 -12.73 -6.19 4.28
N VAL A 87 -11.86 -7.12 3.90
CA VAL A 87 -10.42 -7.04 4.13
C VAL A 87 -9.74 -6.71 2.81
N PHE A 88 -8.90 -5.69 2.81
CA PHE A 88 -8.22 -5.20 1.62
C PHE A 88 -6.71 -5.25 1.81
N PRO A 89 -5.96 -5.89 0.89
CA PRO A 89 -4.51 -5.81 0.91
C PRO A 89 -4.07 -4.39 0.54
N VAL A 90 -3.16 -3.84 1.31
CA VAL A 90 -2.44 -2.59 1.04
C VAL A 90 -1.01 -2.98 0.70
N ARG A 91 -0.68 -2.97 -0.59
CA ARG A 91 0.61 -3.43 -1.10
C ARG A 91 1.74 -2.51 -0.66
N SER A 92 2.94 -3.07 -0.54
CA SER A 92 4.17 -2.37 -0.20
C SER A 92 4.42 -1.19 -1.14
N VAL A 93 4.80 -0.05 -0.53
CA VAL A 93 5.18 1.16 -1.26
C VAL A 93 6.45 0.91 -2.06
N SER A 94 7.47 0.31 -1.45
CA SER A 94 8.72 -0.02 -2.14
C SER A 94 8.52 -0.99 -3.31
N ASN A 95 7.64 -1.99 -3.17
CA ASN A 95 7.27 -2.88 -4.27
C ASN A 95 6.64 -2.09 -5.42
N ARG A 96 5.77 -1.11 -5.11
CA ARG A 96 5.17 -0.26 -6.12
C ARG A 96 6.20 0.63 -6.80
N GLU A 97 7.14 1.19 -6.07
CA GLU A 97 8.23 2.01 -6.62
C GLU A 97 9.11 1.19 -7.57
N ARG A 98 9.57 0.00 -7.15
CA ARG A 98 10.30 -0.94 -8.03
C ARG A 98 9.52 -1.30 -9.30
N ALA A 99 8.23 -1.60 -9.15
CA ALA A 99 7.38 -1.91 -10.29
C ALA A 99 7.17 -0.72 -11.24
N VAL A 100 7.38 0.52 -10.78
CA VAL A 100 7.38 1.72 -11.63
C VAL A 100 8.72 1.90 -12.33
N GLU A 101 9.83 1.63 -11.66
CA GLU A 101 11.19 1.67 -12.24
C GLU A 101 11.38 0.63 -13.36
N GLU A 102 10.67 -0.50 -13.28
CA GLU A 102 10.69 -1.56 -14.30
C GLU A 102 9.80 -1.29 -15.52
N LEU A 103 9.05 -0.18 -15.55
CA LEU A 103 8.19 0.13 -16.70
C LEU A 103 9.03 0.59 -17.91
N ASP A 104 8.72 0.06 -19.09
CA ASP A 104 9.31 0.50 -20.36
C ASP A 104 9.01 1.97 -20.71
N ALA A 105 7.99 2.55 -20.06
CA ALA A 105 7.59 3.94 -20.23
C ALA A 105 7.00 4.50 -18.93
N ASP A 106 7.17 5.81 -18.71
CA ASP A 106 6.63 6.49 -17.55
C ASP A 106 5.11 6.23 -17.42
N PRO A 107 4.62 5.94 -16.20
CA PRO A 107 3.20 5.75 -15.98
C PRO A 107 2.49 7.07 -16.24
N ASN A 108 1.82 7.17 -17.38
CA ASN A 108 0.97 8.31 -17.69
C ASN A 108 -0.46 8.03 -17.17
N PRO A 109 -0.87 8.62 -16.03
CA PRO A 109 -2.18 8.35 -15.43
C PRO A 109 -3.31 8.93 -16.28
N ALA A 110 -3.00 9.81 -17.24
CA ALA A 110 -3.97 10.53 -18.02
C ALA A 110 -3.70 10.40 -19.52
N CYS A 111 -4.70 10.73 -20.32
CA CYS A 111 -4.53 10.91 -21.75
C CYS A 111 -3.90 12.27 -22.03
N ALA A 112 -2.80 12.31 -22.80
CA ALA A 112 -2.12 13.57 -23.13
C ALA A 112 -3.02 14.56 -23.91
N ALA A 113 -4.03 14.07 -24.63
CA ALA A 113 -4.92 14.90 -25.43
C ALA A 113 -6.10 15.53 -24.65
N CYS A 114 -6.57 14.89 -23.58
CA CYS A 114 -7.78 15.34 -22.86
C CYS A 114 -7.66 15.36 -21.33
N ASN A 115 -6.52 14.94 -20.79
CA ASN A 115 -6.22 14.87 -19.37
C ASN A 115 -7.20 14.04 -18.51
N HIS A 116 -8.01 13.17 -19.14
CA HIS A 116 -8.83 12.20 -18.41
C HIS A 116 -8.03 10.96 -18.04
N PRO A 117 -8.40 10.25 -16.96
CA PRO A 117 -7.70 9.04 -16.52
C PRO A 117 -7.54 8.03 -17.66
N LYS A 118 -6.39 7.37 -17.76
CA LYS A 118 -6.09 6.39 -18.83
C LYS A 118 -7.19 5.33 -18.99
N VAL A 119 -7.74 4.84 -17.87
CA VAL A 119 -8.85 3.86 -17.87
C VAL A 119 -10.08 4.31 -18.66
N THR A 120 -10.27 5.62 -18.85
CA THR A 120 -11.35 6.18 -19.69
C THR A 120 -11.16 5.93 -21.19
N HIS A 121 -10.02 5.35 -21.59
CA HIS A 121 -9.69 5.00 -22.96
C HIS A 121 -9.51 3.49 -23.18
N GLU A 122 -9.59 2.68 -22.13
CA GLU A 122 -9.36 1.22 -22.18
C GLU A 122 -10.69 0.44 -22.29
N HIS A 123 -11.79 1.11 -22.62
CA HIS A 123 -13.11 0.48 -22.76
C HIS A 123 -13.24 -0.22 -24.12
N PRO A 124 -13.55 -1.53 -24.16
CA PRO A 124 -13.50 -2.32 -25.40
C PRO A 124 -14.48 -1.84 -26.48
N GLU A 125 -15.58 -1.18 -26.08
CA GLU A 125 -16.63 -0.71 -26.98
C GLU A 125 -16.45 0.74 -27.48
N VAL A 126 -15.42 1.47 -27.00
CA VAL A 126 -15.26 2.90 -27.29
C VAL A 126 -13.90 3.18 -27.92
N ASN A 127 -13.91 3.58 -29.20
CA ASN A 127 -12.74 4.09 -29.91
C ASN A 127 -12.52 5.58 -29.55
N GLY A 128 -12.05 5.86 -28.33
CA GLY A 128 -11.86 7.21 -27.83
C GLY A 128 -11.97 7.31 -26.31
N CYS A 129 -12.23 8.50 -25.79
CA CYS A 129 -12.52 8.68 -24.36
C CYS A 129 -13.99 8.38 -24.08
N VAL A 130 -14.29 7.62 -23.01
CA VAL A 130 -15.67 7.34 -22.57
C VAL A 130 -16.38 8.55 -21.96
N VAL A 131 -15.65 9.64 -21.66
CA VAL A 131 -16.26 10.89 -21.17
C VAL A 131 -17.04 11.53 -22.31
N LYS A 132 -18.37 11.55 -22.18
CA LYS A 132 -19.31 11.93 -23.26
C LYS A 132 -19.05 13.28 -23.92
N THR A 133 -18.51 14.25 -23.18
CA THR A 133 -18.23 15.61 -23.68
C THR A 133 -16.84 15.74 -24.30
N CYS A 134 -16.01 14.70 -24.21
CA CYS A 134 -14.64 14.71 -24.67
C CYS A 134 -14.56 14.48 -26.19
N LYS A 135 -13.72 15.27 -26.87
CA LYS A 135 -13.55 15.20 -28.34
C LYS A 135 -12.31 14.45 -28.79
N CYS A 136 -11.51 13.88 -27.87
CA CYS A 136 -10.32 13.15 -28.28
C CYS A 136 -10.71 11.80 -28.91
N LYS A 137 -10.10 11.52 -30.08
CA LYS A 137 -10.47 10.40 -30.95
C LYS A 137 -9.61 9.16 -30.76
N LYS A 138 -8.52 9.25 -29.99
CA LYS A 138 -7.62 8.12 -29.69
C LYS A 138 -6.77 8.46 -28.45
N TYR A 139 -6.40 7.44 -27.68
CA TYR A 139 -5.34 7.57 -26.69
C TYR A 139 -4.00 7.74 -27.43
N THR A 140 -3.37 8.90 -27.28
CA THR A 140 -2.01 9.14 -27.75
C THR A 140 -1.09 8.99 -26.55
N THR A 141 -0.25 7.94 -26.58
CA THR A 141 0.88 7.77 -25.66
C THR A 141 1.86 8.91 -25.81
#